data_AF-A0A7V9UQC6-F1
#
_entry.id   AF-A0A7V9UQC6-F1
#
_cell.length_a   1.000
_cell.length_b   1.000
_cell.length_c   1.000
_cell.angle_alpha   90.00
_cell.angle_beta   90.00
_cell.angle_gamma   90.00
#
_symmetry.space_group_name_H-M   'P 1'
#
loop_
_entity.id
_entity.type
_entity.pdbx_description
1 polymer ?
#
loop_
_entity_poly.entity_id
_entity_poly.type
_entity_poly.pdbx_seq_one_letter_code
_entity_poly.pdbx_strand_id
1 'polypeptide(L)'
;ATLLAILLAGCALGAAAYFIATQRAGQLNNAGAPAAASPMNEAPPSEAAAAKSWKITGALSEACTCSVPCSCNFGEGPSPHSYCYPFYSYHIRKGNYGDVVLDGLQFGSADLSGGRHMFMDERATERQREALRIIMARVIERVSVDDSEKKAKEIAGEIQYVRIEQQYDERKNLLKVAGVGEFAADYIMGLDKSSPVVVRNNTTWRIQDSIKAKTSIYKARIGRDVVDTKATNSNQGDFEYTDAMNFGGAVRWNCGACANRMAHGEGEQSCHK
;
A
#
# COMPACT_ATOMS: atom_id res chain seq x y z
N ALA A 1 52.42 -2.88 -33.04
CA ALA A 1 52.30 -2.53 -31.61
C ALA A 1 52.73 -1.07 -31.37
N THR A 2 52.10 -0.11 -32.08
CA THR A 2 52.54 1.30 -32.05
C THR A 2 51.39 2.27 -32.33
N LEU A 3 50.16 1.92 -31.92
CA LEU A 3 48.99 2.80 -31.99
C LEU A 3 48.10 2.80 -30.74
N LEU A 4 48.40 1.96 -29.74
CA LEU A 4 47.61 1.87 -28.50
C LEU A 4 48.19 2.72 -27.34
N ALA A 5 49.35 3.37 -27.55
CA ALA A 5 50.03 4.14 -26.50
C ALA A 5 49.65 5.64 -26.47
N ILE A 6 48.91 6.15 -27.46
CA ILE A 6 48.59 7.59 -27.56
C ILE A 6 47.22 7.93 -26.92
N LEU A 7 46.33 6.95 -26.74
CA LEU A 7 44.99 7.18 -26.18
C LEU A 7 44.92 7.12 -24.63
N LEU A 8 45.95 6.59 -23.96
CA LEU A 8 46.00 6.53 -22.49
C LEU A 8 46.67 7.77 -21.84
N ALA A 9 47.27 8.66 -22.63
CA ALA A 9 47.88 9.90 -22.12
C ALA A 9 46.90 11.10 -22.06
N GLY A 10 45.70 10.99 -22.65
CA GLY A 10 44.74 12.09 -22.77
C GLY A 10 43.78 12.29 -21.59
N CYS A 11 43.55 11.29 -20.74
CA CYS A 11 42.58 11.39 -19.63
C CYS A 11 43.17 11.84 -18.29
N ALA A 12 44.50 11.77 -18.10
CA ALA A 12 45.12 12.12 -16.83
C ALA A 12 45.36 13.64 -16.63
N LEU A 13 45.22 14.46 -17.67
CA LEU A 13 45.47 15.90 -17.62
C LEU A 13 44.20 16.76 -17.41
N GLY A 14 43.00 16.16 -17.47
CA GLY A 14 41.72 16.87 -17.25
C GLY A 14 41.25 16.96 -15.79
N ALA A 15 41.69 16.04 -14.92
CA ALA A 15 41.21 15.97 -13.53
C ALA A 15 41.99 16.86 -12.54
N ALA A 16 43.23 17.23 -12.85
CA ALA A 16 44.07 18.05 -11.97
C ALA A 16 43.78 19.56 -12.06
N ALA A 17 43.18 20.03 -13.17
CA ALA A 17 42.90 21.45 -13.37
C ALA A 17 41.57 21.92 -12.73
N TYR A 18 40.63 21.01 -12.46
CA TYR A 18 39.33 21.37 -11.87
C TYR A 18 39.37 21.44 -10.33
N PHE A 19 40.32 20.74 -9.68
CA PHE A 19 40.46 20.71 -8.23
C PHE A 19 41.24 21.90 -7.62
N ILE A 20 41.96 22.66 -8.45
CA ILE A 20 42.79 23.80 -8.00
C ILE A 20 42.05 25.15 -8.09
N ALA A 21 40.92 25.22 -8.83
CA ALA A 21 40.19 26.46 -9.07
C ALA A 21 39.10 26.80 -8.03
N THR A 22 38.72 25.88 -7.13
CA THR A 22 37.65 26.12 -6.14
C THR A 22 38.14 26.28 -4.69
N GLN A 23 39.45 26.14 -4.42
CA GLN A 23 40.02 26.39 -3.09
C GLN A 23 40.63 27.79 -2.88
N ARG A 24 40.48 28.72 -3.84
CA ARG A 24 41.07 30.08 -3.78
C ARG A 24 40.06 31.23 -3.90
N ALA A 25 38.83 31.03 -3.42
CA ALA A 25 37.80 32.08 -3.37
C ALA A 25 37.06 32.18 -2.01
N GLY A 26 37.70 31.78 -0.90
CA GLY A 26 37.09 31.85 0.44
C GLY A 26 37.99 32.38 1.55
N GLN A 27 39.26 32.68 1.27
CA GLN A 27 40.19 33.25 2.25
C GLN A 27 40.66 34.62 1.76
N LEU A 28 39.92 35.65 2.12
CA LEU A 28 40.37 37.03 2.31
C LEU A 28 39.11 37.81 2.74
N ASN A 29 38.90 37.92 4.04
CA ASN A 29 38.23 39.03 4.74
C ASN A 29 38.17 38.66 6.23
N ASN A 30 39.24 38.96 6.95
CA ASN A 30 39.24 38.99 8.40
C ASN A 30 40.14 40.15 8.85
N ALA A 31 39.52 41.30 9.10
CA ALA A 31 40.09 42.41 9.86
C ALA A 31 38.98 42.95 10.76
N GLY A 32 39.29 43.02 12.06
CA GLY A 32 38.31 43.02 13.15
C GLY A 32 37.42 44.25 13.28
N ALA A 33 36.25 43.99 13.85
CA ALA A 33 35.36 44.95 14.52
C ALA A 33 34.90 44.31 15.85
N PRO A 34 34.50 45.10 16.87
CA PRO A 34 34.43 44.65 18.26
C PRO A 34 33.27 43.68 18.50
N ALA A 35 33.47 42.79 19.47
CA ALA A 35 32.49 41.81 19.93
C ALA A 35 31.19 42.46 20.42
N ALA A 36 30.12 42.30 19.64
CA ALA A 36 28.75 42.53 20.08
C ALA A 36 28.21 41.24 20.72
N ALA A 37 27.58 41.39 21.89
CA ALA A 37 27.03 40.32 22.70
C ALA A 37 26.05 39.42 21.92
N SER A 38 26.22 38.10 22.04
CA SER A 38 25.29 37.11 21.51
C SER A 38 23.97 37.13 22.29
N PRO A 39 22.80 37.24 21.63
CA PRO A 39 21.55 36.83 22.26
C PRO A 39 21.48 35.29 22.24
N MET A 40 21.28 34.71 23.43
CA MET A 40 20.85 33.33 23.59
C MET A 40 19.39 33.18 23.16
N ASN A 41 19.06 32.00 22.64
CA ASN A 41 17.75 31.42 22.36
C ASN A 41 16.93 31.99 21.20
N GLU A 42 16.90 31.22 20.11
CA GLU A 42 15.65 30.67 19.57
C GLU A 42 15.97 29.32 18.93
N ALA A 43 15.41 28.24 19.48
CA ALA A 43 15.37 26.97 18.76
C ALA A 43 14.60 27.19 17.45
N PRO A 44 15.02 26.64 16.30
CA PRO A 44 14.23 26.75 15.09
C PRO A 44 12.82 26.22 15.37
N PRO A 45 11.78 26.79 14.75
CA PRO A 45 10.43 26.28 14.88
C PRO A 45 10.49 24.78 14.59
N SER A 46 9.99 23.97 15.52
CA SER A 46 9.70 22.56 15.27
C SER A 46 8.91 22.53 13.97
N GLU A 47 9.53 22.05 12.90
CA GLU A 47 8.86 21.72 11.66
C GLU A 47 7.71 20.81 12.08
N ALA A 48 6.48 21.32 12.07
CA ALA A 48 5.32 20.46 12.15
C ALA A 48 5.55 19.44 11.03
N ALA A 49 5.80 18.17 11.39
CA ALA A 49 6.36 17.19 10.48
C ALA A 49 5.51 17.18 9.22
N ALA A 50 6.00 17.81 8.15
CA ALA A 50 5.26 17.85 6.91
C ALA A 50 5.09 16.40 6.48
N ALA A 51 3.84 15.99 6.17
CA ALA A 51 3.54 14.64 5.74
C ALA A 51 4.53 14.26 4.63
N LYS A 52 5.34 13.21 4.85
CA LYS A 52 6.39 12.87 3.89
C LYS A 52 5.75 12.37 2.60
N SER A 53 6.29 12.78 1.46
CA SER A 53 5.89 12.24 0.17
C SER A 53 6.19 10.75 0.11
N TRP A 54 5.32 10.00 -0.56
CA TRP A 54 5.48 8.55 -0.70
C TRP A 54 4.91 8.07 -2.01
N LYS A 55 5.50 7.00 -2.53
CA LYS A 55 5.04 6.31 -3.73
C LYS A 55 5.22 4.82 -3.53
N ILE A 56 4.19 4.05 -3.86
CA ILE A 56 4.24 2.58 -3.86
C ILE A 56 3.64 2.03 -5.16
N THR A 57 4.29 1.00 -5.68
CA THR A 57 3.85 0.24 -6.85
C THR A 57 3.83 -1.24 -6.47
N GLY A 58 2.85 -1.97 -6.98
CA GLY A 58 2.64 -3.33 -6.52
C GLY A 58 1.41 -3.99 -7.10
N ALA A 59 0.96 -5.05 -6.44
CA ALA A 59 -0.27 -5.75 -6.82
C ALA A 59 -1.16 -6.02 -5.62
N LEU A 60 -2.47 -5.87 -5.83
CA LEU A 60 -3.52 -6.36 -4.96
C LEU A 60 -3.82 -7.83 -5.28
N SER A 61 -4.07 -8.63 -4.25
CA SER A 61 -4.77 -9.91 -4.39
C SER A 61 -5.86 -9.98 -3.33
N GLU A 62 -7.07 -10.25 -3.76
CA GLU A 62 -8.26 -10.29 -2.91
C GLU A 62 -9.14 -11.48 -3.26
N ALA A 63 -9.76 -12.07 -2.25
CA ALA A 63 -10.93 -12.92 -2.38
C ALA A 63 -12.03 -12.46 -1.43
N CYS A 64 -13.28 -12.74 -1.77
CA CYS A 64 -14.43 -12.49 -0.91
C CYS A 64 -15.46 -13.61 -1.00
N THR A 65 -16.50 -13.53 -0.16
CA THR A 65 -17.60 -14.51 -0.12
C THR A 65 -18.65 -14.33 -1.23
N CYS A 66 -18.52 -13.31 -2.07
CA CYS A 66 -19.48 -13.06 -3.14
C CYS A 66 -19.40 -14.09 -4.28
N SER A 67 -20.52 -14.32 -4.95
CA SER A 67 -20.60 -15.04 -6.22
C SER A 67 -19.76 -14.37 -7.31
N VAL A 68 -19.42 -15.15 -8.34
CA VAL A 68 -18.71 -14.70 -9.54
C VAL A 68 -19.70 -14.43 -10.68
N PRO A 69 -19.65 -13.28 -11.37
CA PRO A 69 -18.85 -12.09 -11.04
C PRO A 69 -19.41 -11.37 -9.81
N CYS A 70 -18.54 -10.70 -9.02
CA CYS A 70 -18.98 -9.96 -7.84
C CYS A 70 -19.84 -8.76 -8.22
N SER A 71 -21.09 -8.76 -7.74
CA SER A 71 -22.09 -7.69 -7.90
C SER A 71 -21.59 -6.33 -7.41
N CYS A 72 -20.77 -6.30 -6.34
CA CYS A 72 -20.18 -5.07 -5.82
C CYS A 72 -19.43 -4.26 -6.89
N ASN A 73 -18.77 -4.93 -7.84
CA ASN A 73 -18.01 -4.27 -8.90
C ASN A 73 -18.91 -3.49 -9.87
N PHE A 74 -20.23 -3.67 -9.80
CA PHE A 74 -21.24 -3.05 -10.63
C PHE A 74 -22.19 -2.13 -9.83
N GLY A 75 -21.84 -1.81 -8.59
CA GLY A 75 -22.65 -0.92 -7.73
C GLY A 75 -23.80 -1.61 -7.01
N GLU A 76 -23.88 -2.94 -7.08
CA GLU A 76 -24.93 -3.74 -6.45
C GLU A 76 -24.42 -4.39 -5.17
N GLY A 77 -25.31 -4.59 -4.18
CA GLY A 77 -24.95 -5.19 -2.89
C GLY A 77 -24.34 -6.60 -3.00
N PRO A 78 -23.73 -7.12 -1.92
CA PRO A 78 -23.20 -8.47 -1.92
C PRO A 78 -24.24 -9.52 -2.32
N SER A 79 -23.79 -10.57 -2.98
CA SER A 79 -24.62 -11.70 -3.41
C SER A 79 -23.73 -12.95 -3.43
N PRO A 80 -24.23 -14.13 -2.98
CA PRO A 80 -25.63 -14.45 -2.69
C PRO A 80 -26.06 -14.09 -1.26
N HIS A 81 -25.13 -13.62 -0.44
CA HIS A 81 -25.38 -13.21 0.94
C HIS A 81 -25.53 -11.70 1.03
N SER A 82 -26.19 -11.21 2.07
CA SER A 82 -26.24 -9.77 2.38
C SER A 82 -24.92 -9.20 2.92
N TYR A 83 -23.88 -10.04 3.08
CA TYR A 83 -22.55 -9.66 3.56
C TYR A 83 -21.47 -10.02 2.53
N CYS A 84 -20.32 -9.35 2.65
CA CYS A 84 -19.12 -9.63 1.86
C CYS A 84 -17.94 -9.65 2.82
N TYR A 85 -17.30 -10.81 2.99
CA TYR A 85 -16.09 -10.92 3.81
C TYR A 85 -14.84 -10.93 2.92
N PRO A 86 -14.29 -9.76 2.54
CA PRO A 86 -13.06 -9.67 1.77
C PRO A 86 -11.84 -10.03 2.63
N PHE A 87 -10.89 -10.70 2.01
CA PHE A 87 -9.57 -11.01 2.54
C PHE A 87 -8.53 -10.70 1.48
N TYR A 88 -7.63 -9.77 1.78
CA TYR A 88 -6.77 -9.19 0.76
C TYR A 88 -5.44 -8.66 1.31
N SER A 89 -4.47 -8.55 0.41
CA SER A 89 -3.19 -7.89 0.66
C SER A 89 -2.75 -7.05 -0.53
N TYR A 90 -1.98 -6.01 -0.22
CA TYR A 90 -1.19 -5.23 -1.14
C TYR A 90 0.27 -5.64 -0.99
N HIS A 91 0.87 -6.21 -2.04
CA HIS A 91 2.31 -6.46 -2.10
C HIS A 91 3.01 -5.28 -2.79
N ILE A 92 3.82 -4.55 -2.03
CA ILE A 92 4.64 -3.45 -2.53
C ILE A 92 5.84 -4.07 -3.23
N ARG A 93 5.85 -4.06 -4.57
CA ARG A 93 7.03 -4.48 -5.34
C ARG A 93 8.14 -3.45 -5.22
N LYS A 94 7.79 -2.17 -5.29
CA LYS A 94 8.73 -1.06 -5.17
C LYS A 94 8.06 0.17 -4.56
N GLY A 95 8.70 0.81 -3.60
CA GLY A 95 8.22 2.06 -3.04
C GLY A 95 8.98 2.58 -1.84
N ASN A 96 8.65 3.82 -1.45
CA ASN A 96 9.27 4.51 -0.33
C ASN A 96 8.29 5.45 0.36
N TYR A 97 8.59 5.76 1.62
CA TYR A 97 7.98 6.85 2.39
C TYR A 97 9.08 7.79 2.87
N GLY A 98 9.23 8.94 2.20
CA GLY A 98 10.43 9.76 2.31
C GLY A 98 11.69 8.92 2.01
N ASP A 99 12.56 8.79 3.01
CA ASP A 99 13.81 8.02 2.95
C ASP A 99 13.65 6.52 3.34
N VAL A 100 12.46 6.09 3.74
CA VAL A 100 12.20 4.71 4.17
C VAL A 100 11.82 3.84 2.98
N VAL A 101 12.64 2.85 2.64
CA VAL A 101 12.36 1.87 1.59
C VAL A 101 11.33 0.84 2.06
N LEU A 102 10.35 0.53 1.22
CA LEU A 102 9.22 -0.37 1.50
C LEU A 102 9.16 -1.59 0.57
N ASP A 103 10.20 -1.79 -0.25
CA ASP A 103 10.27 -2.86 -1.25
C ASP A 103 10.05 -4.25 -0.65
N GLY A 104 9.19 -5.04 -1.28
CA GLY A 104 8.87 -6.42 -0.91
C GLY A 104 8.00 -6.58 0.34
N LEU A 105 7.57 -5.48 0.99
CA LEU A 105 6.68 -5.52 2.15
C LEU A 105 5.21 -5.61 1.71
N GLN A 106 4.39 -6.10 2.65
CA GLN A 106 2.97 -6.33 2.44
C GLN A 106 2.15 -5.75 3.60
N PHE A 107 0.92 -5.38 3.29
CA PHE A 107 -0.09 -5.03 4.28
C PHE A 107 -1.48 -5.40 3.73
N GLY A 108 -2.46 -5.57 4.61
CA GLY A 108 -3.79 -5.98 4.17
C GLY A 108 -4.81 -6.01 5.30
N SER A 109 -5.96 -6.57 4.97
CA SER A 109 -7.06 -6.71 5.93
C SER A 109 -7.94 -7.91 5.59
N ALA A 110 -8.64 -8.40 6.60
CA ALA A 110 -9.79 -9.27 6.47
C ALA A 110 -10.98 -8.60 7.18
N ASP A 111 -12.11 -8.48 6.50
CA ASP A 111 -13.35 -8.06 7.15
C ASP A 111 -14.22 -9.32 7.31
N LEU A 112 -14.56 -9.66 8.56
CA LEU A 112 -15.33 -10.85 8.94
C LEU A 112 -16.59 -10.43 9.74
N SER A 113 -17.35 -11.39 10.26
CA SER A 113 -18.54 -11.12 11.07
C SER A 113 -18.27 -10.32 12.34
N GLY A 114 -17.12 -10.53 12.97
CA GLY A 114 -16.69 -9.83 14.18
C GLY A 114 -16.00 -8.49 13.90
N GLY A 115 -15.85 -8.10 12.63
CA GLY A 115 -15.30 -6.81 12.23
C GLY A 115 -14.05 -6.91 11.36
N ARG A 116 -13.30 -5.80 11.33
CA ARG A 116 -12.09 -5.66 10.52
C ARG A 116 -10.86 -6.15 11.29
N HIS A 117 -9.99 -6.85 10.59
CA HIS A 117 -8.72 -7.35 11.09
C HIS A 117 -7.59 -6.94 10.15
N MET A 118 -6.82 -5.95 10.59
CA MET A 118 -5.67 -5.45 9.83
C MET A 118 -4.41 -6.23 10.14
N PHE A 119 -3.60 -6.44 9.10
CA PHE A 119 -2.31 -7.10 9.23
C PHE A 119 -1.23 -6.44 8.39
N MET A 120 0.00 -6.55 8.89
CA MET A 120 1.21 -6.01 8.28
C MET A 120 2.32 -7.06 8.32
N ASP A 121 3.19 -7.03 7.31
CA ASP A 121 4.30 -7.96 7.19
C ASP A 121 5.23 -7.87 8.41
N GLU A 122 5.41 -8.98 9.12
CA GLU A 122 6.27 -9.07 10.30
C GLU A 122 7.73 -8.68 10.03
N ARG A 123 8.18 -8.79 8.78
CA ARG A 123 9.53 -8.43 8.33
C ARG A 123 9.80 -6.92 8.38
N ALA A 124 8.77 -6.09 8.49
CA ALA A 124 8.93 -4.64 8.56
C ALA A 124 9.66 -4.23 9.84
N THR A 125 10.68 -3.38 9.70
CA THR A 125 11.32 -2.67 10.82
C THR A 125 10.37 -1.63 11.42
N GLU A 126 10.64 -1.13 12.63
CA GLU A 126 9.80 -0.11 13.28
C GLU A 126 9.60 1.15 12.41
N ARG A 127 10.65 1.63 11.72
CA ARG A 127 10.54 2.76 10.79
C ARG A 127 9.62 2.46 9.61
N GLN A 128 9.67 1.23 9.09
CA GLN A 128 8.79 0.78 8.02
C GLN A 128 7.36 0.57 8.50
N ARG A 129 7.16 0.09 9.74
CA ARG A 129 5.84 -0.07 10.35
C ARG A 129 5.13 1.27 10.51
N GLU A 130 5.83 2.30 10.99
CA GLU A 130 5.28 3.67 11.06
C GLU A 130 4.85 4.16 9.67
N ALA A 131 5.76 4.07 8.68
CA ALA A 131 5.46 4.46 7.31
C ALA A 131 4.26 3.70 6.71
N LEU A 132 4.21 2.37 6.90
CA LEU A 132 3.13 1.53 6.39
C LEU A 132 1.81 1.82 7.10
N ARG A 133 1.79 2.19 8.39
CA ARG A 133 0.56 2.58 9.09
C ARG A 133 -0.08 3.83 8.48
N ILE A 134 0.72 4.81 8.11
CA ILE A 134 0.25 6.02 7.43
C ILE A 134 -0.31 5.67 6.03
N ILE A 135 0.38 4.80 5.30
CA ILE A 135 -0.10 4.30 4.00
C ILE A 135 -1.40 3.50 4.16
N MET A 136 -1.51 2.63 5.17
CA MET A 136 -2.72 1.85 5.45
C MET A 136 -3.90 2.77 5.78
N ALA A 137 -3.69 3.83 6.57
CA ALA A 137 -4.72 4.83 6.83
C ALA A 137 -5.23 5.47 5.52
N ARG A 138 -4.33 5.78 4.58
CA ARG A 138 -4.71 6.35 3.27
C ARG A 138 -5.41 5.33 2.37
N VAL A 139 -4.90 4.10 2.28
CA VAL A 139 -5.31 3.10 1.29
C VAL A 139 -6.53 2.29 1.74
N ILE A 140 -6.54 1.83 2.99
CA ILE A 140 -7.60 0.96 3.55
C ILE A 140 -8.70 1.80 4.17
N GLU A 141 -8.32 2.73 5.06
CA GLU A 141 -9.29 3.58 5.77
C GLU A 141 -9.77 4.78 4.94
N ARG A 142 -9.10 5.07 3.82
CA ARG A 142 -9.50 6.12 2.86
C ARG A 142 -9.68 7.49 3.55
N VAL A 143 -8.83 7.81 4.51
CA VAL A 143 -8.81 9.14 5.15
C VAL A 143 -8.00 10.13 4.29
N SER A 144 -8.21 11.43 4.51
CA SER A 144 -7.46 12.50 3.83
C SER A 144 -5.96 12.46 4.14
N VAL A 145 -5.14 13.26 3.44
CA VAL A 145 -3.71 13.41 3.79
C VAL A 145 -3.58 13.96 5.20
N ASP A 146 -4.36 14.99 5.52
CA ASP A 146 -4.33 15.71 6.80
C ASP A 146 -4.75 14.82 7.97
N ASP A 147 -5.64 13.85 7.75
CA ASP A 147 -6.12 12.92 8.78
C ASP A 147 -5.26 11.65 8.92
N SER A 148 -4.32 11.43 8.01
CA SER A 148 -3.62 10.14 7.88
C SER A 148 -2.77 9.79 9.09
N GLU A 149 -2.06 10.74 9.68
CA GLU A 149 -1.27 10.50 10.89
C GLU A 149 -2.14 10.21 12.11
N LYS A 150 -3.24 10.95 12.25
CA LYS A 150 -4.20 10.73 13.33
C LYS A 150 -4.78 9.31 13.23
N LYS A 151 -5.27 8.94 12.05
CA LYS A 151 -5.81 7.60 11.81
C LYS A 151 -4.75 6.51 11.99
N ALA A 152 -3.51 6.75 11.55
CA ALA A 152 -2.40 5.81 11.73
C ALA A 152 -2.08 5.54 13.21
N LYS A 153 -2.26 6.53 14.09
CA LYS A 153 -2.14 6.38 15.55
C LYS A 153 -3.31 5.61 16.14
N GLU A 154 -4.53 5.89 15.68
CA GLU A 154 -5.75 5.19 16.13
C GLU A 154 -5.68 3.68 15.84
N ILE A 155 -5.29 3.29 14.62
CA ILE A 155 -5.23 1.88 14.21
C ILE A 155 -3.98 1.14 14.68
N ALA A 156 -3.01 1.82 15.31
CA ALA A 156 -1.70 1.22 15.61
C ALA A 156 -1.79 -0.01 16.53
N GLY A 157 -2.73 0.00 17.49
CA GLY A 157 -2.96 -1.11 18.41
C GLY A 157 -3.78 -2.26 17.82
N GLU A 158 -4.36 -2.09 16.62
CA GLU A 158 -5.24 -3.07 15.98
C GLU A 158 -4.51 -3.93 14.93
N ILE A 159 -3.30 -3.53 14.54
CA ILE A 159 -2.54 -4.18 13.47
C ILE A 159 -1.77 -5.38 14.01
N GLN A 160 -2.04 -6.54 13.42
CA GLN A 160 -1.29 -7.77 13.65
C GLN A 160 -0.06 -7.82 12.74
N TYR A 161 1.12 -8.02 13.33
CA TYR A 161 2.35 -8.24 12.57
C TYR A 161 2.54 -9.73 12.33
N VAL A 162 2.40 -10.16 11.09
CA VAL A 162 2.35 -11.58 10.73
C VAL A 162 3.07 -11.83 9.41
N ARG A 163 3.46 -13.08 9.17
CA ARG A 163 3.92 -13.53 7.86
C ARG A 163 2.79 -13.42 6.82
N ILE A 164 3.04 -12.70 5.74
CA ILE A 164 2.14 -12.56 4.59
C ILE A 164 2.84 -13.13 3.35
N GLU A 165 2.14 -13.97 2.60
CA GLU A 165 2.64 -14.58 1.37
C GLU A 165 1.60 -14.41 0.26
N GLN A 166 1.85 -13.43 -0.62
CA GLN A 166 1.07 -13.20 -1.82
C GLN A 166 1.83 -13.71 -3.05
N GLN A 167 1.18 -14.51 -3.88
CA GLN A 167 1.72 -15.01 -5.15
C GLN A 167 0.69 -14.85 -6.25
N TYR A 168 1.13 -14.57 -7.47
CA TYR A 168 0.28 -14.51 -8.64
C TYR A 168 1.12 -14.73 -9.89
N ASP A 169 0.49 -15.28 -10.92
CA ASP A 169 1.02 -15.47 -12.26
C ASP A 169 -0.06 -15.09 -13.28
N GLU A 170 0.11 -15.50 -14.54
CA GLU A 170 -0.84 -15.27 -15.62
C GLU A 170 -2.12 -16.13 -15.56
N ARG A 171 -2.25 -17.03 -14.57
CA ARG A 171 -3.35 -18.00 -14.44
C ARG A 171 -4.04 -18.00 -13.08
N LYS A 172 -3.38 -17.56 -12.01
CA LYS A 172 -3.91 -17.67 -10.65
C LYS A 172 -3.30 -16.65 -9.71
N ASN A 173 -3.96 -16.46 -8.57
CA ASN A 173 -3.42 -15.74 -7.42
C ASN A 173 -3.70 -16.49 -6.11
N LEU A 174 -2.82 -16.26 -5.14
CA LEU A 174 -2.83 -16.88 -3.83
C LEU A 174 -2.45 -15.86 -2.78
N LEU A 175 -3.06 -15.99 -1.61
CA LEU A 175 -2.70 -15.25 -0.41
C LEU A 175 -2.71 -16.21 0.77
N LYS A 176 -1.66 -16.17 1.59
CA LYS A 176 -1.61 -16.79 2.91
C LYS A 176 -1.19 -15.74 3.94
N VAL A 177 -1.91 -15.68 5.04
CA VAL A 177 -1.59 -14.82 6.18
C VAL A 177 -1.58 -15.69 7.43
N ALA A 178 -0.40 -15.81 8.04
CA ALA A 178 -0.19 -16.68 9.18
C ALA A 178 -1.16 -16.34 10.33
N GLY A 179 -1.84 -17.36 10.85
CA GLY A 179 -2.82 -17.20 11.93
C GLY A 179 -4.16 -16.55 11.53
N VAL A 180 -4.32 -16.13 10.26
CA VAL A 180 -5.54 -15.49 9.77
C VAL A 180 -6.26 -16.36 8.75
N GLY A 181 -5.60 -16.78 7.67
CA GLY A 181 -6.27 -17.49 6.59
C GLY A 181 -5.48 -17.63 5.31
N GLU A 182 -6.10 -18.26 4.32
CA GLU A 182 -5.58 -18.40 2.97
C GLU A 182 -6.70 -18.40 1.91
N PHE A 183 -6.36 -17.96 0.70
CA PHE A 183 -7.14 -18.26 -0.49
C PHE A 183 -6.23 -18.64 -1.65
N ALA A 184 -6.78 -19.42 -2.58
CA ALA A 184 -6.22 -19.62 -3.91
C ALA A 184 -7.35 -19.48 -4.92
N ALA A 185 -7.10 -18.82 -6.04
CA ALA A 185 -8.09 -18.61 -7.07
C ALA A 185 -7.49 -18.73 -8.47
N ASP A 186 -8.27 -19.34 -9.36
CA ASP A 186 -7.92 -19.50 -10.76
C ASP A 186 -8.59 -18.39 -11.57
N TYR A 187 -7.83 -17.78 -12.49
CA TYR A 187 -8.32 -16.72 -13.34
C TYR A 187 -9.39 -17.25 -14.29
N ILE A 188 -10.44 -16.44 -14.47
CA ILE A 188 -11.48 -16.73 -15.43
C ILE A 188 -10.93 -16.37 -16.80
N MET A 189 -10.64 -17.36 -17.62
CA MET A 189 -10.12 -17.13 -18.96
C MET A 189 -11.23 -16.60 -19.88
N GLY A 190 -10.88 -15.62 -20.70
CA GLY A 190 -11.76 -15.01 -21.70
C GLY A 190 -12.02 -15.92 -22.89
N LEU A 191 -12.71 -15.39 -23.89
CA LEU A 191 -13.10 -16.11 -25.11
C LEU A 191 -11.90 -16.74 -25.85
N ASP A 192 -10.75 -16.07 -25.81
CA ASP A 192 -9.51 -16.52 -26.43
C ASP A 192 -8.83 -17.70 -25.69
N LYS A 193 -9.29 -18.02 -24.47
CA LYS A 193 -8.73 -19.03 -23.55
C LYS A 193 -7.29 -18.76 -23.10
N SER A 194 -6.70 -17.63 -23.48
CA SER A 194 -5.31 -17.23 -23.19
C SER A 194 -5.23 -16.02 -22.29
N SER A 195 -6.15 -15.07 -22.40
CA SER A 195 -6.18 -13.84 -21.61
C SER A 195 -7.29 -13.92 -20.56
N PRO A 196 -7.06 -13.45 -19.33
CA PRO A 196 -8.12 -13.45 -18.32
C PRO A 196 -9.21 -12.42 -18.64
N VAL A 197 -10.40 -12.63 -18.08
CA VAL A 197 -11.45 -11.62 -18.02
C VAL A 197 -10.99 -10.50 -17.09
N VAL A 198 -11.02 -9.26 -17.60
CA VAL A 198 -10.60 -8.07 -16.88
C VAL A 198 -11.76 -7.08 -16.80
N VAL A 199 -12.04 -6.59 -15.59
CA VAL A 199 -12.91 -5.43 -15.36
C VAL A 199 -12.03 -4.20 -15.20
N ARG A 200 -12.16 -3.22 -16.10
CA ARG A 200 -11.40 -1.97 -16.07
C ARG A 200 -12.21 -0.86 -15.40
N ASN A 201 -11.53 0.12 -14.80
CA ASN A 201 -12.16 1.26 -14.13
C ASN A 201 -13.16 0.83 -13.03
N ASN A 202 -12.73 -0.13 -12.21
CA ASN A 202 -13.50 -0.67 -11.11
C ASN A 202 -13.76 0.39 -10.01
N THR A 203 -14.96 0.38 -9.42
CA THR A 203 -15.36 1.26 -8.31
C THR A 203 -15.05 0.69 -6.92
N THR A 204 -14.81 -0.62 -6.79
CA THR A 204 -14.60 -1.29 -5.49
C THR A 204 -13.15 -1.26 -5.03
N TRP A 205 -12.24 -1.58 -5.95
CA TRP A 205 -10.79 -1.64 -5.73
C TRP A 205 -10.08 -0.59 -6.56
N ARG A 206 -9.08 0.08 -5.99
CA ARG A 206 -8.31 1.14 -6.65
C ARG A 206 -7.19 0.61 -7.55
N ILE A 207 -7.48 -0.45 -8.27
CA ILE A 207 -6.66 -0.99 -9.35
C ILE A 207 -7.32 -0.61 -10.67
N GLN A 208 -6.53 -0.24 -11.67
CA GLN A 208 -7.07 0.16 -12.99
C GLN A 208 -7.71 -1.02 -13.70
N ASP A 209 -7.02 -2.17 -13.66
CA ASP A 209 -7.40 -3.41 -14.31
C ASP A 209 -7.57 -4.48 -13.23
N SER A 210 -8.79 -4.99 -13.07
CA SER A 210 -9.13 -6.04 -12.14
C SER A 210 -9.32 -7.37 -12.87
N ILE A 211 -8.31 -8.23 -12.79
CA ILE A 211 -8.37 -9.61 -13.25
C ILE A 211 -9.38 -10.37 -12.39
N LYS A 212 -10.33 -11.02 -13.04
CA LYS A 212 -11.40 -11.78 -12.39
C LYS A 212 -11.00 -13.23 -12.22
N ALA A 213 -11.16 -13.71 -10.99
CA ALA A 213 -10.81 -15.07 -10.61
C ALA A 213 -11.92 -15.73 -9.79
N LYS A 214 -11.86 -17.06 -9.70
CA LYS A 214 -12.75 -17.90 -8.91
C LYS A 214 -11.93 -18.71 -7.91
N THR A 215 -12.28 -18.62 -6.63
CA THR A 215 -11.56 -19.33 -5.57
C THR A 215 -11.70 -20.84 -5.71
N SER A 216 -10.58 -21.55 -5.60
CA SER A 216 -10.57 -23.00 -5.34
C SER A 216 -10.69 -23.28 -3.85
N ILE A 217 -10.10 -22.40 -3.03
CA ILE A 217 -10.27 -22.32 -1.57
C ILE A 217 -10.33 -20.87 -1.13
N TYR A 218 -11.13 -20.59 -0.11
CA TYR A 218 -11.05 -19.39 0.69
C TYR A 218 -11.39 -19.74 2.14
N LYS A 219 -10.37 -19.70 2.99
CA LYS A 219 -10.45 -20.03 4.42
C LYS A 219 -9.91 -18.88 5.26
N ALA A 220 -10.67 -18.43 6.24
CA ALA A 220 -10.20 -17.49 7.25
C ALA A 220 -10.74 -17.89 8.62
N ARG A 221 -9.93 -17.72 9.67
CA ARG A 221 -10.33 -17.98 11.05
C ARG A 221 -9.69 -16.96 11.97
N ILE A 222 -10.51 -16.12 12.60
CA ILE A 222 -10.06 -15.17 13.62
C ILE A 222 -11.00 -15.29 14.81
N GLY A 223 -10.49 -15.79 15.93
CA GLY A 223 -11.31 -16.09 17.10
C GLY A 223 -12.45 -17.07 16.75
N ARG A 224 -13.70 -16.60 16.82
CA ARG A 224 -14.90 -17.38 16.48
C ARG A 224 -15.36 -17.20 15.03
N ASP A 225 -14.84 -16.20 14.33
CA ASP A 225 -15.20 -15.98 12.93
C ASP A 225 -14.54 -17.03 12.06
N VAL A 226 -15.33 -17.63 11.16
CA VAL A 226 -14.89 -18.67 10.24
C VAL A 226 -15.46 -18.42 8.87
N VAL A 227 -14.58 -18.36 7.87
CA VAL A 227 -14.91 -18.48 6.46
C VAL A 227 -14.31 -19.79 5.98
N ASP A 228 -15.13 -20.63 5.34
CA ASP A 228 -14.68 -21.81 4.61
C ASP A 228 -15.57 -21.95 3.37
N THR A 229 -15.11 -21.32 2.29
CA THR A 229 -15.88 -21.22 1.04
C THR A 229 -14.99 -21.54 -0.15
N LYS A 230 -15.62 -21.75 -1.30
CA LYS A 230 -14.99 -21.96 -2.59
C LYS A 230 -15.93 -21.52 -3.69
N ALA A 231 -15.42 -21.42 -4.92
CA ALA A 231 -16.15 -20.93 -6.08
C ALA A 231 -16.68 -19.49 -5.93
N THR A 232 -16.05 -18.70 -5.05
CA THR A 232 -16.36 -17.29 -4.79
C THR A 232 -15.43 -16.36 -5.56
N ASN A 233 -15.74 -15.08 -5.54
CA ASN A 233 -15.01 -14.05 -6.27
C ASN A 233 -13.60 -13.83 -5.75
N SER A 234 -12.69 -13.58 -6.69
CA SER A 234 -11.39 -12.98 -6.43
C SER A 234 -11.07 -11.88 -7.45
N ASN A 235 -10.33 -10.87 -6.98
CA ASN A 235 -9.76 -9.79 -7.79
C ASN A 235 -8.23 -9.82 -7.66
N GLN A 236 -7.52 -9.59 -8.76
CA GLN A 236 -6.08 -9.35 -8.78
C GLN A 236 -5.79 -8.16 -9.70
N GLY A 237 -4.82 -7.32 -9.36
CA GLY A 237 -4.36 -6.31 -10.30
C GLY A 237 -3.27 -5.42 -9.75
N ASP A 238 -2.61 -4.71 -10.67
CA ASP A 238 -1.55 -3.78 -10.33
C ASP A 238 -2.07 -2.45 -9.80
N PHE A 239 -1.28 -1.83 -8.93
CA PHE A 239 -1.49 -0.47 -8.46
C PHE A 239 -0.22 0.38 -8.58
N GLU A 240 -0.45 1.68 -8.75
CA GLU A 240 0.53 2.74 -8.54
C GLU A 240 -0.14 3.84 -7.71
N TYR A 241 0.37 4.03 -6.49
CA TYR A 241 -0.19 4.94 -5.51
C TYR A 241 0.84 5.97 -5.07
N THR A 242 0.38 7.18 -4.81
CA THR A 242 1.18 8.28 -4.27
C THR A 242 0.42 8.97 -3.14
N ASP A 243 1.14 9.76 -2.33
CA ASP A 243 0.56 10.58 -1.27
C ASP A 243 -0.54 11.53 -1.79
N ALA A 244 -0.36 12.08 -2.99
CA ALA A 244 -1.30 12.98 -3.65
C ALA A 244 -2.57 12.31 -4.19
N MET A 245 -2.63 10.97 -4.26
CA MET A 245 -3.81 10.28 -4.78
C MET A 245 -5.00 10.46 -3.84
N ASN A 246 -6.16 10.82 -4.38
CA ASN A 246 -7.40 10.84 -3.63
C ASN A 246 -7.96 9.41 -3.52
N PHE A 247 -7.82 8.77 -2.35
CA PHE A 247 -8.37 7.44 -2.06
C PHE A 247 -9.89 7.42 -1.80
N GLY A 248 -10.55 8.55 -2.06
CA GLY A 248 -11.93 8.81 -1.67
C GLY A 248 -11.95 9.21 -0.20
N GLY A 249 -12.97 9.93 0.25
CA GLY A 249 -13.26 9.97 1.69
C GLY A 249 -13.81 8.62 2.16
N ALA A 250 -14.25 8.53 3.42
CA ALA A 250 -15.11 7.45 3.87
C ALA A 250 -16.34 7.38 2.93
N VAL A 251 -16.33 6.46 1.97
CA VAL A 251 -17.27 6.46 0.85
C VAL A 251 -18.67 6.19 1.39
N ARG A 252 -19.67 6.92 0.88
CA ARG A 252 -21.10 6.72 1.20
C ARG A 252 -21.57 5.27 1.02
N TRP A 253 -20.86 4.48 0.22
CA TRP A 253 -21.12 3.05 0.05
C TRP A 253 -19.82 2.28 -0.29
N ASN A 254 -19.26 1.59 0.71
CA ASN A 254 -18.29 0.52 0.51
C ASN A 254 -19.07 -0.80 0.62
N CYS A 255 -19.22 -1.52 -0.50
CA CYS A 255 -20.04 -2.73 -0.59
C CYS A 255 -19.72 -3.75 0.52
N GLY A 256 -18.44 -3.90 0.91
CA GLY A 256 -18.05 -4.77 2.02
C GLY A 256 -18.40 -4.19 3.38
N ALA A 257 -17.76 -3.08 3.75
CA ALA A 257 -17.85 -2.53 5.11
C ALA A 257 -19.27 -2.08 5.51
N CYS A 258 -20.05 -1.52 4.58
CA CYS A 258 -21.44 -1.11 4.87
C CYS A 258 -22.37 -2.33 4.96
N ALA A 259 -22.28 -3.25 3.99
CA ALA A 259 -23.15 -4.42 3.99
C ALA A 259 -22.87 -5.35 5.17
N ASN A 260 -21.61 -5.51 5.58
CA ASN A 260 -21.26 -6.31 6.76
C ASN A 260 -21.88 -5.72 8.03
N ARG A 261 -21.76 -4.40 8.24
CA ARG A 261 -22.37 -3.71 9.39
C ARG A 261 -23.88 -3.93 9.43
N MET A 262 -24.56 -3.73 8.29
CA MET A 262 -26.01 -3.96 8.18
C MET A 262 -26.40 -5.43 8.40
N ALA A 263 -25.65 -6.38 7.83
CA ALA A 263 -25.88 -7.81 8.01
C ALA A 263 -25.69 -8.26 9.47
N HIS A 264 -24.92 -7.52 10.26
CA HIS A 264 -24.66 -7.79 11.67
C HIS A 264 -25.41 -6.86 12.63
N GLY A 265 -26.47 -6.21 12.15
CA GLY A 265 -27.45 -5.52 12.99
C GLY A 265 -27.16 -4.04 13.27
N GLU A 266 -26.15 -3.46 12.63
CA GLU A 266 -25.94 -2.01 12.66
C GLU A 266 -26.88 -1.31 11.67
N GLY A 267 -27.46 -0.18 12.06
CA GLY A 267 -28.33 0.61 11.18
C GLY A 267 -27.56 1.21 9.99
N GLU A 268 -28.27 1.56 8.91
CA GLU A 268 -27.72 2.15 7.68
C GLU A 268 -26.87 3.42 7.95
N GLN A 269 -27.18 4.17 9.00
CA GLN A 269 -26.43 5.35 9.44
C GLN A 269 -24.98 5.05 9.86
N SER A 270 -24.67 3.79 10.20
CA SER A 270 -23.29 3.35 10.46
C SER A 270 -22.42 3.43 9.21
N CYS A 271 -23.00 3.31 8.00
CA CYS A 271 -22.28 3.33 6.73
C CYS A 271 -21.68 4.69 6.35
N HIS A 272 -21.99 5.75 7.10
CA HIS A 272 -21.57 7.12 6.81
C HIS A 272 -20.69 7.75 7.91
N LYS A 273 -20.28 6.96 8.91
CA LYS A 273 -19.33 7.35 9.95
C LYS A 273 -17.91 6.89 9.63
#